data_AF-A0A3D4VZX4-F1
#
_entry.id   AF-A0A3D4VZX4-F1
#
_cell.length_a   1.000
_cell.length_b   1.000
_cell.length_c   1.000
_cell.angle_alpha   90.00
_cell.angle_beta   90.00
_cell.angle_gamma   90.00
#
_symmetry.space_group_name_H-M   'P 1'
#
loop_
_entity.id
_entity.type
_entity.pdbx_description
1 polymer ?
#
loop_
_entity_poly.entity_id
_entity_poly.type
_entity_poly.pdbx_seq_one_letter_code
_entity_poly.pdbx_strand_id
1 'polypeptide(L)' 'DIGTDEIPSNCYCITFKEEQAGYLAGYAIAKDGKTKLGFLGGMAVPAVIRYGYGFVQGADAAAQELGQNIDINYF' A
#
# COMPACT_ATOMS: atom_id res chain seq x y z
N ASP A 1 -10.75 10.55 10.14
CA ASP A 1 -11.76 10.92 11.13
C ASP A 1 -11.23 12.15 11.86
N ILE A 2 -11.89 13.29 11.69
CA ILE A 2 -11.49 14.56 12.32
C ILE A 2 -12.20 14.79 13.67
N GLY A 3 -13.04 13.85 14.11
CA GLY A 3 -13.72 13.93 15.41
C GLY A 3 -14.81 15.01 15.49
N THR A 4 -15.22 15.58 14.34
CA THR A 4 -16.29 16.57 14.23
C THR A 4 -17.18 16.25 13.03
N ASP A 5 -18.49 16.45 13.16
CA ASP A 5 -19.48 16.17 12.10
C ASP A 5 -19.42 17.18 10.93
N GLU A 6 -18.73 18.31 11.12
CA GLU A 6 -18.61 19.37 10.11
C GLU A 6 -17.15 19.84 9.95
N ILE A 7 -16.75 20.11 8.70
CA ILE A 7 -15.45 20.68 8.33
C ILE A 7 -15.56 22.21 8.43
N PRO A 8 -14.72 22.90 9.24
CA PRO A 8 -14.72 24.36 9.32
C PRO A 8 -14.52 25.02 7.95
N SER A 9 -15.13 26.18 7.71
CA SER A 9 -15.08 26.87 6.41
C SER A 9 -13.68 27.31 5.96
N ASN A 10 -12.71 27.38 6.89
CA ASN A 10 -11.30 27.66 6.62
C ASN A 10 -10.43 26.39 6.54
N CYS A 11 -11.03 25.20 6.56
CA CYS A 11 -10.33 23.92 6.52
C CYS A 11 -10.77 23.12 5.28
N TYR A 12 -9.82 22.42 4.65
CA TYR A 12 -10.11 21.50 3.56
C TYR A 12 -9.44 20.16 3.85
N CYS A 13 -10.23 19.08 3.83
CA CYS A 13 -9.72 17.74 4.06
C CYS A 13 -9.34 17.07 2.73
N ILE A 14 -8.06 16.73 2.59
CA ILE A 14 -7.56 15.93 1.47
C ILE A 14 -7.32 14.51 1.97
N THR A 15 -7.96 13.54 1.32
CA THR A 15 -7.75 12.12 1.58
C THR A 15 -7.08 11.48 0.37
N PHE A 16 -6.15 10.56 0.62
CA PHE A 16 -5.52 9.77 -0.41
C PHE A 16 -6.04 8.32 -0.36
N LYS A 17 -5.96 7.63 -1.50
CA LYS A 17 -6.13 6.18 -1.58
C LYS A 17 -4.76 5.54 -1.57
N GLU A 18 -4.14 5.49 -0.40
CA GLU A 18 -2.74 5.06 -0.27
C GLU A 18 -2.51 3.62 -0.75
N GLU A 19 -3.53 2.78 -0.70
CA GLU A 19 -3.53 1.42 -1.22
C GLU A 19 -3.25 1.36 -2.73
N GLN A 20 -3.67 2.37 -3.51
CA GLN A 20 -3.43 2.39 -4.97
C GLN A 20 -1.95 2.61 -5.28
N ALA A 21 -1.29 3.50 -4.53
CA ALA A 21 0.14 3.74 -4.66
C ALA A 21 0.94 2.52 -4.22
N GLY A 22 0.54 1.89 -3.11
CA GLY A 22 1.12 0.63 -2.64
C GLY A 22 1.02 -0.47 -3.69
N TYR A 23 -0.17 -0.67 -4.27
CA TYR A 23 -0.42 -1.67 -5.30
C TYR A 23 0.51 -1.52 -6.50
N LEU A 24 0.64 -0.31 -7.03
CA LEU A 24 1.54 -0.06 -8.17
C LEU A 24 3.00 -0.35 -7.81
N ALA A 25 3.44 0.01 -6.60
CA ALA A 25 4.81 -0.26 -6.14
C ALA A 25 5.09 -1.77 -6.02
N GLY A 26 4.18 -2.52 -5.39
CA GLY A 26 4.27 -3.98 -5.26
C GLY A 26 4.23 -4.70 -6.60
N TYR A 27 3.32 -4.27 -7.48
CA TYR A 27 3.18 -4.86 -8.81
C TYR A 27 4.43 -4.61 -9.67
N ALA A 28 4.98 -3.39 -9.64
CA ALA A 28 6.17 -3.05 -10.41
C ALA A 28 7.41 -3.84 -9.96
N ILE A 29 7.65 -3.99 -8.66
CA ILE A 29 8.83 -4.71 -8.16
C ILE A 29 8.72 -6.22 -8.39
N ALA A 30 7.51 -6.78 -8.31
CA ALA A 30 7.24 -8.16 -8.68
C ALA A 30 7.41 -8.38 -10.20
N LYS A 31 6.92 -7.45 -11.04
CA LYS A 31 7.16 -7.45 -12.50
C LYS A 31 8.63 -7.31 -12.89
N ASP A 32 9.41 -6.60 -12.08
CA ASP A 32 10.88 -6.50 -12.21
C ASP A 32 11.58 -7.86 -11.92
N GLY A 33 10.84 -8.89 -11.52
CA GLY A 33 11.34 -10.25 -11.29
C GLY A 33 11.94 -10.45 -9.91
N LYS A 34 11.64 -9.56 -8.95
CA LYS A 34 12.10 -9.69 -7.57
C LYS A 34 11.11 -10.53 -6.78
N THR A 35 11.60 -11.60 -6.16
CA THR A 35 10.80 -12.59 -5.44
C THR A 35 10.92 -12.48 -3.92
N LYS A 36 11.82 -11.65 -3.40
CA LYS A 36 11.98 -11.41 -1.95
C LYS A 36 11.76 -9.94 -1.70
N LEU A 37 10.63 -9.61 -1.08
CA LEU A 37 10.21 -8.24 -0.81
C LEU A 37 10.09 -8.02 0.69
N GLY A 38 10.28 -6.77 1.10
CA GLY A 38 10.09 -6.34 2.48
C GLY A 38 9.30 -5.05 2.51
N PHE A 39 8.24 -5.01 3.31
CA PHE A 39 7.54 -3.78 3.63
C PHE A 39 7.91 -3.37 5.06
N LEU A 40 8.46 -2.17 5.21
CA LEU A 40 8.82 -1.58 6.50
C LEU A 40 7.96 -0.35 6.72
N GLY A 41 6.91 -0.50 7.53
CA GLY A 41 6.05 0.60 7.93
C GLY A 41 6.73 1.50 8.97
N GLY A 42 6.44 2.81 8.92
CA GLY A 42 6.81 3.74 9.98
C GLY A 42 5.87 3.61 11.19
N MET A 43 5.17 4.69 11.52
CA MET A 43 4.10 4.62 12.52
C MET A 43 2.88 3.90 11.95
N ALA A 44 2.25 3.00 12.73
CA ALA A 44 1.07 2.23 12.34
C ALA A 44 -0.21 3.09 12.30
N VAL A 45 -0.22 4.08 11.41
CA VAL A 45 -1.39 4.92 11.11
C VAL A 45 -2.18 4.31 9.95
N PRO A 46 -3.50 4.60 9.82
CA PRO A 46 -4.36 3.99 8.79
C PRO A 46 -3.82 4.13 7.37
N ALA A 47 -3.19 5.26 7.04
CA ALA A 47 -2.58 5.49 5.72
C ALA A 47 -1.42 4.54 5.41
N VAL A 48 -0.54 4.30 6.39
CA VAL A 48 0.61 3.38 6.24
C VAL A 48 0.14 1.94 6.10
N ILE A 49 -0.86 1.56 6.89
CA ILE A 49 -1.47 0.23 6.84
C ILE A 49 -2.10 0.00 5.46
N ARG A 50 -2.90 0.95 4.96
CA ARG A 50 -3.51 0.88 3.63
C ARG A 50 -2.46 0.75 2.52
N TYR A 51 -1.39 1.53 2.59
CA TYR A 51 -0.28 1.41 1.64
C TYR A 51 0.35 0.02 1.65
N GLY A 52 0.67 -0.51 2.83
CA GLY A 52 1.27 -1.84 2.98
C GLY A 52 0.37 -2.95 2.43
N TYR A 53 -0.93 -2.90 2.70
CA TYR A 53 -1.89 -3.85 2.10
C TYR A 53 -1.96 -3.73 0.58
N GLY A 54 -1.91 -2.49 0.06
CA GLY A 54 -1.80 -2.26 -1.37
C GLY A 54 -0.55 -2.94 -1.96
N PHE A 55 0.60 -2.75 -1.33
CA PHE A 55 1.88 -3.33 -1.75
C PHE A 55 1.83 -4.86 -1.85
N VAL A 56 1.30 -5.54 -0.83
CA VAL A 56 1.15 -6.99 -0.84
C VAL A 56 0.22 -7.44 -1.97
N GLN A 57 -0.93 -6.79 -2.15
CA GLN A 57 -1.89 -7.12 -3.21
C GLN A 57 -1.30 -6.93 -4.62
N GLY A 58 -0.55 -5.85 -4.82
CA GLY A 58 0.11 -5.59 -6.11
C GLY A 58 1.17 -6.62 -6.43
N ALA A 59 2.00 -6.96 -5.44
CA ALA A 59 3.03 -7.98 -5.60
C ALA A 59 2.42 -9.35 -5.91
N ASP A 60 1.36 -9.76 -5.20
CA ASP A 60 0.66 -11.03 -5.42
C ASP A 60 0.00 -11.10 -6.82
N ALA A 61 -0.62 -10.02 -7.27
CA ALA A 61 -1.20 -9.96 -8.61
C ALA A 61 -0.14 -10.16 -9.71
N ALA A 62 1.01 -9.50 -9.59
CA ALA A 62 2.13 -9.69 -10.52
C ALA A 62 2.77 -11.08 -10.39
N ALA A 63 2.86 -11.63 -9.18
CA ALA A 63 3.33 -12.99 -8.91
C ALA A 63 2.50 -14.02 -9.68
N GLN A 64 1.17 -13.89 -9.59
CA GLN A 64 0.21 -14.77 -10.24
C GLN A 64 0.33 -14.70 -11.77
N GLU A 65 0.51 -13.50 -12.34
CA GLU A 65 0.73 -13.34 -13.79
C GLU A 65 2.05 -13.97 -14.26
N LEU A 66 3.11 -13.87 -13.46
CA LEU A 66 4.43 -14.40 -13.80
C LEU A 66 4.60 -15.88 -13.45
N GLY A 67 3.66 -16.47 -12.70
CA GLY A 67 3.76 -17.82 -12.18
C GLY A 67 4.92 -18.00 -11.19
N GLN A 68 5.28 -16.95 -10.45
CA GLN A 68 6.39 -16.96 -9.50
C GLN A 68 5.88 -16.88 -8.06
N ASN A 69 6.55 -17.57 -7.14
CA ASN A 69 6.30 -17.38 -5.70
C ASN A 69 7.12 -16.20 -5.19
N ILE A 70 6.45 -15.28 -4.50
CA ILE A 70 7.06 -14.11 -3.88
C ILE A 70 6.94 -14.24 -2.36
N ASP A 71 8.05 -14.04 -1.67
CA ASP A 71 8.14 -14.01 -0.21
C ASP A 71 8.15 -12.54 0.24
N ILE A 72 7.17 -12.16 1.06
CA ILE A 72 7.01 -10.78 1.53
C ILE A 72 7.06 -10.75 3.04
N ASN A 73 8.06 -10.05 3.59
CA ASN A 73 8.15 -9.79 5.01
C ASN A 73 7.51 -8.43 5.32
N TYR A 74 6.46 -8.45 6.14
CA TYR A 74 5.73 -7.26 6.55
C TYR A 74 6.13 -6.89 7.99
N PHE A 75 6.73 -5.71 8.17
CA PHE A 75 7.21 -5.17 9.43
C PHE A 75 6.44 -3.92 9.86
#